data_AF-A0A376VLB4-F1
#
_entry.id   AF-A0A376VLB4-F1
#
_cell.length_a   1.000
_cell.length_b   1.000
_cell.length_c   1.000
_cell.angle_alpha   90.00
_cell.angle_beta   90.00
_cell.angle_gamma   90.00
#
_symmetry.space_group_name_H-M   'P 1'
#
loop_
_entity.id
_entity.type
_entity.pdbx_description
1 polymer ?
#
loop_
_entity_poly.entity_id
_entity_poly.type
_entity_poly.pdbx_seq_one_letter_code
_entity_poly.pdbx_strand_id
1 'polypeptide(L)' 'MTDSLGHTTIIRFSEDRLPVCEIDPEGGATFFLYDEFGQTVSITSQGKDHQKYTFCTK' A
#
# COMPACT_ATOMS: atom_id res chain seq x y z
N MET A 1 4.22 3.25 -10.97
CA MET A 1 4.78 4.41 -11.69
C MET A 1 6.25 4.44 -11.33
N THR A 2 7.16 4.50 -12.31
CA THR A 2 8.60 4.40 -12.07
C THR A 2 9.20 5.78 -12.28
N ASP A 3 9.81 6.34 -11.23
CA ASP A 3 10.48 7.63 -11.31
C ASP A 3 11.79 7.52 -12.11
N SER A 4 12.36 8.67 -12.51
CA SER A 4 13.60 8.75 -13.30
C SER A 4 14.81 8.13 -12.60
N LEU A 5 14.71 7.88 -11.29
CA LEU A 5 15.69 7.14 -10.48
C LEU A 5 15.53 5.61 -10.51
N GLY A 6 14.56 5.06 -11.24
CA GLY A 6 14.24 3.62 -11.22
C GLY A 6 13.41 3.18 -10.01
N HIS A 7 13.02 4.14 -9.18
CA HIS A 7 12.15 3.95 -8.03
C HIS A 7 10.74 3.60 -8.50
N THR A 8 10.32 2.35 -8.26
CA THR A 8 8.99 1.86 -8.64
C THR A 8 8.06 1.93 -7.45
N THR A 9 7.12 2.86 -7.49
CA THR A 9 5.99 2.87 -6.56
C THR A 9 4.87 2.02 -7.15
N ILE A 10 4.39 1.05 -6.38
CA ILE A 10 3.26 0.19 -6.76
C ILE A 10 2.04 0.69 -6.01
N ILE A 11 1.05 1.20 -6.75
CA ILE A 11 -0.23 1.60 -6.18
C ILE A 11 -1.27 0.60 -6.67
N ARG A 12 -1.99 -0.02 -5.75
CA ARG A 12 -3.14 -0.87 -6.03
C ARG A 12 -4.42 -0.11 -5.75
N PHE A 13 -5.36 -0.25 -6.66
CA PHE A 13 -6.67 0.38 -6.57
C PHE A 13 -7.74 -0.69 -6.35
N SER A 14 -8.75 -0.37 -5.54
CA SER A 14 -9.99 -1.16 -5.42
C SER A 14 -10.86 -1.02 -6.68
N GLU A 15 -11.94 -1.79 -6.76
CA GLU A 15 -12.99 -1.64 -7.78
C GLU A 15 -13.54 -0.20 -7.84
N ASP A 16 -13.58 0.50 -6.71
CA ASP A 16 -14.00 1.91 -6.61
C ASP A 16 -12.95 2.92 -7.10
N ARG A 17 -11.81 2.45 -7.63
CA ARG A 17 -10.65 3.25 -8.03
C ARG A 17 -10.01 4.04 -6.88
N LEU A 18 -10.18 3.56 -5.65
CA LEU A 18 -9.54 4.10 -4.45
C LEU A 18 -8.23 3.35 -4.16
N PRO A 19 -7.14 4.06 -3.78
CA PRO A 19 -5.83 3.45 -3.57
C PRO A 19 -5.79 2.65 -2.26
N VAL A 20 -5.90 1.33 -2.34
CA VAL A 20 -5.94 0.44 -1.16
C VAL A 20 -4.56 0.04 -0.64
N CYS A 21 -3.54 0.15 -1.48
CA CYS A 21 -2.18 -0.19 -1.11
C CYS A 21 -1.20 0.61 -1.94
N GLU A 22 -0.20 1.16 -1.27
CA GLU A 22 0.90 1.89 -1.85
C GLU A 22 2.21 1.30 -1.32
N ILE A 23 3.04 0.81 -2.24
CA ILE A 23 4.36 0.26 -1.92
C ILE A 23 5.38 1.22 -2.48
N ASP A 24 6.15 1.79 -1.58
CA ASP A 24 7.26 2.68 -1.88
C ASP A 24 8.45 1.90 -2.46
N PRO A 25 9.25 2.56 -3.31
CA PRO A 25 10.49 2.00 -3.85
C PRO A 25 11.52 1.64 -2.77
N GLU A 26 11.46 2.29 -1.61
CA GLU A 26 12.31 2.00 -0.45
C GLU A 26 11.86 0.78 0.37
N GLY A 27 10.78 0.10 -0.04
CA GLY A 27 10.22 -1.08 0.63
C GLY A 27 9.24 -0.75 1.76
N GLY A 28 8.87 0.52 1.93
CA GLY A 28 7.74 0.92 2.77
C GLY A 28 6.43 0.47 2.12
N ALA A 29 5.50 -0.10 2.89
CA ALA A 29 4.17 -0.45 2.39
C ALA A 29 3.11 0.23 3.25
N THR A 30 2.22 0.96 2.62
CA THR A 30 1.09 1.63 3.25
C THR A 30 -0.21 1.04 2.71
N PHE A 31 -1.07 0.58 3.61
CA PHE A 31 -2.37 0.01 3.29
C PHE A 31 -3.47 0.97 3.75
N PHE A 32 -4.44 1.19 2.88
CA PHE A 32 -5.62 2.00 3.16
C PHE A 32 -6.84 1.08 3.08
N LEU A 33 -7.60 1.04 4.16
CA LEU A 33 -8.90 0.39 4.20
C LEU A 33 -9.97 1.46 4.03
N TYR A 34 -10.87 1.22 3.09
CA TYR A 34 -12.04 2.04 2.85
C TYR A 34 -13.30 1.27 3.22
N ASP A 35 -14.29 1.98 3.74
CA ASP A 35 -15.64 1.46 3.92
C ASP A 35 -16.40 1.41 2.58
N GLU A 36 -17.60 0.83 2.58
CA GLU A 36 -18.52 0.76 1.43
C GLU A 36 -18.88 2.15 0.86
N PHE A 37 -18.69 3.20 1.66
CA PHE A 37 -18.88 4.60 1.29
C PHE A 37 -17.62 5.29 0.76
N GLY A 38 -16.50 4.56 0.60
CA GLY A 38 -15.21 5.11 0.15
C GLY A 38 -14.50 5.97 1.21
N GLN A 39 -14.88 5.84 2.49
CA GLN A 39 -14.25 6.58 3.59
C GLN A 39 -13.11 5.76 4.17
N THR A 40 -11.96 6.40 4.41
CA THR A 40 -10.81 5.73 5.01
C THR A 40 -11.10 5.35 6.45
N VAL A 41 -11.21 4.05 6.72
CA VAL A 41 -11.47 3.50 8.06
C VAL A 41 -10.19 3.12 8.78
N SER A 42 -9.13 2.81 8.04
CA SER A 42 -7.84 2.46 8.64
C SER A 42 -6.70 2.75 7.68
N ILE A 43 -5.59 3.20 8.26
CA ILE A 43 -4.33 3.43 7.54
C ILE A 43 -3.27 2.66 8.30
N THR A 44 -2.67 1.68 7.63
CA THR A 44 -1.56 0.90 8.19
C THR A 44 -0.32 1.18 7.37
N SER A 45 0.59 1.98 7.91
CA SER A 45 1.91 2.17 7.32
C SER A 45 2.90 1.22 7.99
N GLN A 46 3.50 0.34 7.21
CA GLN A 46 4.71 -0.38 7.61
C GLN A 46 5.91 0.53 7.36
N GLY A 47 6.03 1.56 8.19
CA GLY A 47 7.27 2.31 8.33
C GLY A 47 8.38 1.40 8.86
N LYS A 48 9.64 1.71 8.52
CA LYS A 48 10.88 0.94 8.71
C LYS A 48 11.23 0.45 10.14
N ASP A 49 10.30 0.36 11.09
CA ASP A 49 10.56 -0.29 12.37
C ASP A 49 9.61 -1.47 12.58
N HIS A 50 10.14 -2.66 12.31
CA HIS A 50 9.63 -3.97 12.69
C HIS A 50 8.13 -4.23 12.44
N GLN A 51 7.82 -5.07 11.45
CA GLN A 51 7.07 -6.29 11.74
C GLN A 51 7.06 -7.26 10.56
N LYS A 52 7.44 -8.50 10.90
CA LYS A 52 7.48 -9.73 10.10
C LYS A 52 6.49 -9.75 8.91
N TYR A 53 7.06 -9.83 7.72
CA TYR A 53 6.35 -10.25 6.52
C TYR A 53 6.06 -11.76 6.63
N THR A 54 4.84 -12.11 7.03
CA THR A 54 4.29 -13.43 6.73
C THR A 54 3.71 -13.34 5.33
N PHE A 55 4.40 -13.93 4.36
CA PHE A 55 3.86 -14.17 3.04
C PHE A 55 2.62 -15.06 3.20
N CYS A 56 1.42 -14.48 3.18
CA CYS A 56 0.21 -15.28 3.06
C CYS A 56 0.11 -15.72 1.60
N THR A 57 0.70 -16.88 1.35
CA THR A 57 0.45 -17.75 0.21
C THR A 57 -1.04 -18.06 0.11
N LYS A 58 -1.65 -17.77 -1.04
CA LYS A 58 -2.35 -18.78 -1.85
C LYS A 58 -2.44 -18.31 -3.30
#